data_AF-A0A3D1GS06-F1
#
_entry.id   AF-A0A3D1GS06-F1
#
_cell.length_a   1.000
_cell.length_b   1.000
_cell.length_c   1.000
_cell.angle_alpha   90.00
_cell.angle_beta   90.00
_cell.angle_gamma   90.00
#
_symmetry.space_group_name_H-M   'P 1'
#
loop_
_entity.id
_entity.type
_entity.pdbx_description
1 polymer ?
#
loop_
_entity_poly.entity_id
_entity_poly.type
_entity_poly.pdbx_seq_one_letter_code
_entity_poly.pdbx_strand_id
1 'polypeptide(L)'
;LGIIALGAGLLIIAGEFDLSIGSMIGFAGACMAMILRWGFAVVIPYLSFDGGVHIEFFTLFYISDVSPIGAILITMCFTLFFGWLQGYIVVRSGLPSFIVTLGGLFFLRGLTEVSLRSFNHRPDQVKGATTVTEIPDIKNIIHLPGHGEIEREAAKALPETDLMAIVNALPADKVASITDRLQYTYQRIADAKTEIMASKGVRPLERALENAINSGNDSMVATIQDKIANFKVTPVVPKSVTDIDVARAYIDSVITARPVANFFGGDILEPVFDWLYYPIDWNTNNFGNQFAPGLYSCVMIWVLLSLLCYIVLSRTQAGNWIYSTGGNLNAAKANGVPTDKVKISLFMFSAFCATIFATCQVFEVNTADAAKGNLKELEAIAAAVIGGIVMTGGFGTILGIIVGAFIFGIAKEAFFYIPGIDGSFYRVFLGLVIIASALLNENIRKRIMGTI
;
A
#
# COMPACT_ATOMS: atom_id res chain seq x y z
N LEU A 1 0.74 5.63 -2.55
CA LEU A 1 1.47 6.72 -3.26
C LEU A 1 0.95 8.10 -2.89
N GLY A 2 -0.37 8.36 -2.97
CA GLY A 2 -0.93 9.67 -2.66
C GLY A 2 -0.53 10.25 -1.29
N ILE A 3 -0.50 9.44 -0.23
CA ILE A 3 -0.06 9.84 1.13
C ILE A 3 1.34 10.45 1.11
N ILE A 4 2.31 9.78 0.49
CA ILE A 4 3.70 10.26 0.42
C ILE A 4 3.86 11.43 -0.55
N ALA A 5 3.06 11.47 -1.63
CA ALA A 5 3.03 12.60 -2.56
C ALA A 5 2.52 13.89 -1.90
N LEU A 6 1.63 13.81 -0.88
CA LEU A 6 1.24 14.98 -0.08
C LEU A 6 2.41 15.55 0.72
N GLY A 7 3.18 14.67 1.37
CA GLY A 7 4.38 15.07 2.12
C GLY A 7 5.44 15.70 1.23
N ALA A 8 5.79 15.02 0.13
CA ALA A 8 6.74 15.52 -0.85
C ALA A 8 6.25 16.82 -1.52
N GLY A 9 4.98 16.89 -1.92
CA GLY A 9 4.41 18.06 -2.59
C GLY A 9 4.41 19.31 -1.72
N LEU A 10 4.03 19.21 -0.44
CA LEU A 10 4.07 20.35 0.48
C LEU A 10 5.49 20.87 0.73
N LEU A 11 6.48 19.98 0.80
CA LEU A 11 7.91 20.35 0.87
C LEU A 11 8.34 21.10 -0.40
N ILE A 12 7.99 20.60 -1.58
CA ILE A 12 8.34 21.23 -2.86
C ILE A 12 7.71 22.62 -2.96
N ILE A 13 6.45 22.79 -2.51
CA ILE A 13 5.82 24.12 -2.46
C ILE A 13 6.61 25.09 -1.56
N ALA A 14 7.23 24.61 -0.48
CA ALA A 14 8.12 25.42 0.35
C ALA A 14 9.54 25.59 -0.20
N GLY A 15 9.83 25.06 -1.39
CA GLY A 15 11.14 25.15 -2.05
C GLY A 15 12.15 24.13 -1.54
N GLU A 16 11.71 23.04 -0.90
CA GLU A 16 12.58 22.00 -0.36
C GLU A 16 12.28 20.63 -0.97
N PHE A 17 13.26 19.72 -0.94
CA PHE A 17 13.12 18.35 -1.42
C PHE A 17 13.49 17.35 -0.33
N ASP A 18 12.72 16.28 -0.19
CA ASP A 18 13.02 15.16 0.69
C ASP A 18 13.13 13.86 -0.10
N LEU A 19 14.37 13.46 -0.40
CA LEU A 19 14.65 12.16 -1.00
C LEU A 19 14.61 11.02 0.03
N SER A 20 14.80 11.31 1.31
CA SER A 20 14.84 10.30 2.35
C SER A 20 13.49 9.64 2.62
N ILE A 21 12.38 10.25 2.19
CA ILE A 21 11.01 9.74 2.38
C ILE A 21 10.86 8.26 1.94
N GLY A 22 11.56 7.84 0.88
CA GLY A 22 11.58 6.45 0.44
C GLY A 22 12.22 5.52 1.47
N SER A 23 13.46 5.82 1.88
CA SER A 23 14.15 5.07 2.93
C SER A 23 13.41 5.08 4.27
N MET A 24 12.68 6.17 4.57
CA MET A 24 11.86 6.31 5.77
C MET A 24 10.71 5.30 5.80
N ILE A 25 10.11 4.98 4.65
CA ILE A 25 9.06 3.95 4.55
C ILE A 25 9.63 2.58 4.93
N GLY A 26 10.80 2.23 4.39
CA GLY A 26 11.49 0.98 4.69
C GLY A 26 11.85 0.88 6.17
N PHE A 27 12.44 1.94 6.72
CA PHE A 27 12.80 2.04 8.14
C PHE A 27 11.58 1.95 9.05
N ALA A 28 10.53 2.74 8.79
CA ALA A 28 9.30 2.72 9.58
C ALA A 28 8.64 1.33 9.55
N GLY A 29 8.55 0.71 8.37
CA GLY A 29 8.01 -0.64 8.24
C GLY A 29 8.83 -1.66 9.03
N ALA A 30 10.16 -1.59 8.95
CA ALA A 30 11.06 -2.46 9.69
C ALA A 30 10.91 -2.30 11.21
N CYS A 31 10.96 -1.07 11.73
CA CYS A 31 10.75 -0.77 13.14
C CYS A 31 9.41 -1.31 13.63
N MET A 32 8.33 -1.03 12.90
CA MET A 32 6.98 -1.45 13.27
C MET A 32 6.85 -2.98 13.29
N ALA A 33 7.34 -3.65 12.26
CA ALA A 33 7.30 -5.11 12.18
C ALA A 33 8.11 -5.77 13.30
N MET A 34 9.30 -5.26 13.62
CA MET A 34 10.10 -5.77 14.73
C MET A 34 9.38 -5.58 16.07
N ILE A 35 8.77 -4.40 16.29
CA ILE A 35 8.02 -4.11 17.51
C ILE A 35 6.78 -5.02 17.66
N LEU A 36 6.03 -5.22 16.58
CA LEU A 36 4.83 -6.07 16.59
C LEU A 36 5.16 -7.55 16.75
N ARG A 37 6.30 -8.01 16.20
CA ARG A 37 6.68 -9.42 16.23
C ARG A 37 7.43 -9.80 17.51
N TRP A 38 8.27 -8.91 18.04
CA TRP A 38 9.23 -9.25 19.11
C TRP A 38 9.13 -8.36 20.35
N GLY A 39 8.24 -7.37 20.34
CA GLY A 39 8.13 -6.37 21.39
C GLY A 39 9.13 -5.24 21.22
N PHE A 40 9.15 -4.33 22.20
CA PHE A 40 10.02 -3.15 22.19
C PHE A 40 11.02 -3.20 23.35
N ALA A 41 12.31 -3.06 23.03
CA ALA A 41 13.38 -2.99 24.02
C ALA A 41 14.18 -1.70 23.86
N VAL A 42 14.51 -1.04 24.96
CA VAL A 42 15.55 -0.01 24.99
C VAL A 42 16.81 -0.64 25.53
N VAL A 43 17.84 -0.69 24.69
CA VAL A 43 19.09 -1.40 24.97
C VAL A 43 20.25 -0.43 24.86
N ILE A 44 21.12 -0.43 25.86
CA ILE A 44 22.33 0.40 25.90
C ILE A 44 23.54 -0.51 25.63
N PRO A 45 24.30 -0.26 24.54
CA PRO A 45 25.52 -1.00 24.31
C PRO A 45 26.59 -0.59 25.33
N TYR A 46 27.31 -1.56 25.88
CA TYR A 46 28.52 -1.32 26.68
C TYR A 46 29.67 -2.20 26.20
N LEU A 47 30.89 -1.70 26.37
CA LEU A 47 32.08 -2.44 26.01
C LEU A 47 32.39 -3.44 27.13
N SER A 48 32.27 -4.73 26.82
CA SER A 48 32.67 -5.82 27.70
C SER A 48 34.08 -6.26 27.37
N PHE A 49 34.82 -6.63 28.42
CA PHE A 49 36.16 -7.18 28.32
C PHE A 49 36.20 -8.66 28.71
N ASP A 50 35.06 -9.24 29.08
CA ASP A 50 34.97 -10.66 29.43
C ASP A 50 35.10 -11.52 28.15
N GLY A 51 36.00 -12.49 28.12
CA GLY A 51 36.27 -13.27 26.90
C GLY A 51 36.85 -12.50 25.70
N GLY A 52 37.21 -11.22 25.84
CA GLY A 52 37.76 -10.37 24.79
C GLY A 52 37.01 -9.03 24.62
N VAL A 53 37.54 -8.12 23.80
CA VAL A 53 36.88 -6.83 23.55
C VAL A 53 35.68 -7.04 22.63
N HIS A 54 34.48 -6.95 23.19
CA HIS A 54 33.24 -7.08 22.44
C HIS A 54 32.14 -6.18 23.01
N ILE A 55 31.07 -5.97 22.23
CA ILE A 55 29.94 -5.12 22.65
C ILE A 55 28.86 -6.03 23.23
N GLU A 56 28.54 -5.81 24.50
CA GLU A 56 27.38 -6.40 25.17
C GLU A 56 26.26 -5.37 25.30
N PHE A 57 25.08 -5.84 25.67
CA PHE A 57 23.84 -5.07 25.56
C PHE A 57 23.08 -5.12 26.89
N PHE A 58 22.98 -3.97 27.57
CA PHE A 58 22.18 -3.83 28.78
C PHE A 58 20.75 -3.43 28.42
N THR A 59 19.76 -4.26 28.75
CA THR A 59 18.35 -3.95 28.50
C THR A 59 17.81 -3.07 29.62
N LEU A 60 17.52 -1.81 29.32
CA LEU A 60 16.98 -0.84 30.28
C LEU A 60 15.49 -1.06 30.52
N PHE A 61 14.76 -1.42 29.46
CA PHE A 61 13.32 -1.64 29.51
C PHE A 61 12.89 -2.55 28.36
N TYR A 62 11.93 -3.44 28.62
CA TYR A 62 11.37 -4.37 27.64
C TYR A 62 9.85 -4.45 27.78
N ILE A 63 9.14 -4.32 26.65
CA ILE A 63 7.71 -4.60 26.50
C ILE A 63 7.59 -5.80 25.58
N SER A 64 7.03 -6.91 26.07
CA SER A 64 6.78 -8.10 25.25
C SER A 64 5.66 -7.86 24.23
N ASP A 65 4.51 -7.39 24.68
CA ASP A 65 3.30 -7.27 23.86
C ASP A 65 2.95 -5.80 23.63
N VAL A 66 3.40 -5.28 22.49
CA VAL A 66 3.13 -3.91 22.10
C VAL A 66 1.86 -3.86 21.27
N SER A 67 0.87 -3.12 21.73
CA SER A 67 -0.37 -2.90 20.97
C SER A 67 -0.09 -2.25 19.60
N PRO A 68 -0.94 -2.46 18.58
CA PRO A 68 -0.78 -1.83 17.26
C PRO A 68 -0.56 -0.32 17.31
N ILE A 69 -1.32 0.38 18.15
CA ILE A 69 -1.16 1.82 18.33
C ILE A 69 0.16 2.19 19.01
N GLY A 70 0.62 1.39 19.99
CA GLY A 70 1.91 1.55 20.63
C GLY A 70 3.06 1.39 19.62
N ALA A 71 2.98 0.38 18.75
CA ALA A 71 3.98 0.16 17.71
C ALA A 71 4.04 1.33 16.72
N ILE A 72 2.88 1.86 16.32
CA ILE A 72 2.81 3.05 15.45
C ILE A 72 3.45 4.27 16.14
N LEU A 73 3.08 4.55 17.38
CA LEU A 73 3.57 5.73 18.10
C LEU A 73 5.08 5.67 18.34
N ILE A 74 5.60 4.52 18.77
CA ILE A 74 7.05 4.32 18.97
C ILE A 74 7.79 4.49 17.64
N THR A 75 7.32 3.83 16.57
CA THR A 75 7.89 3.99 15.22
C THR A 75 7.89 5.45 14.79
N MET A 76 6.78 6.16 15.05
CA MET A 76 6.62 7.56 14.69
C MET A 76 7.56 8.49 15.47
N CYS A 77 7.91 8.17 16.72
CA CYS A 77 8.93 8.92 17.45
C CYS A 77 10.30 8.87 16.74
N PHE A 78 10.71 7.70 16.25
CA PHE A 78 11.98 7.56 15.52
C PHE A 78 11.95 8.30 14.18
N THR A 79 10.88 8.16 13.41
CA THR A 79 10.79 8.77 12.09
C THR A 79 10.63 10.30 12.17
N LEU A 80 9.81 10.81 13.10
CA LEU A 80 9.68 12.25 13.33
C LEU A 80 10.98 12.87 13.83
N PHE A 81 11.73 12.17 14.69
CA PHE A 81 13.07 12.62 15.08
C PHE A 81 14.00 12.74 13.87
N PHE A 82 13.99 11.76 12.96
CA PHE A 82 14.80 11.80 11.75
C PHE A 82 14.37 12.91 10.78
N GLY A 83 13.05 13.14 10.63
CA GLY A 83 12.51 14.26 9.86
C GLY A 83 12.91 15.62 10.46
N TRP A 84 12.81 15.76 11.79
CA TRP A 84 13.28 16.94 12.51
C TRP A 84 14.79 17.16 12.32
N LEU A 85 15.59 16.11 12.45
CA LEU A 85 17.04 16.17 12.30
C LEU A 85 17.45 16.67 10.90
N GLN A 86 16.83 16.11 9.86
CA GLN A 86 17.09 16.55 8.49
C GLN A 86 16.68 18.01 8.28
N GLY A 87 15.47 18.40 8.71
CA GLY A 87 15.02 19.78 8.61
C GLY A 87 15.91 20.75 9.40
N TYR A 88 16.37 20.35 10.58
CA TYR A 88 17.27 21.13 11.41
C TYR A 88 18.62 21.32 10.71
N ILE A 89 19.21 20.26 10.15
CA ILE A 89 20.46 20.34 9.39
C ILE A 89 20.30 21.30 8.21
N VAL A 90 19.24 21.17 7.40
CA VAL A 90 18.98 22.04 6.24
C VAL A 90 18.91 23.50 6.67
N VAL A 91 18.09 23.81 7.67
CA VAL A 91 17.89 25.19 8.14
C VAL A 91 19.16 25.77 8.76
N ARG A 92 19.88 24.99 9.58
CA ARG A 92 21.03 25.49 10.33
C ARG A 92 22.28 25.64 9.47
N SER A 93 22.49 24.72 8.53
CA SER A 93 23.67 24.72 7.67
C SER A 93 23.50 25.58 6.41
N GLY A 94 22.26 25.84 5.99
CA GLY A 94 21.98 26.49 4.70
C GLY A 94 22.32 25.61 3.48
N LEU A 95 22.62 24.32 3.69
CA LEU A 95 22.85 23.38 2.61
C LEU A 95 21.54 23.12 1.84
N PRO A 96 21.62 22.87 0.52
CA PRO A 96 20.47 22.40 -0.24
C PRO A 96 19.86 21.14 0.39
N SER A 97 18.54 21.12 0.61
CA SER A 97 17.83 19.98 1.18
C SER A 97 18.02 18.68 0.42
N PHE A 98 18.18 18.78 -0.91
CA PHE A 98 18.51 17.64 -1.74
C PHE A 98 19.77 16.89 -1.26
N ILE A 99 20.84 17.60 -0.88
CA ILE A 99 22.10 16.98 -0.44
C ILE A 99 21.91 16.32 0.93
N VAL A 100 21.28 17.03 1.87
CA VAL A 100 21.04 16.53 3.23
C VAL A 100 20.17 15.27 3.20
N THR A 101 19.11 15.29 2.38
CA THR A 101 18.14 14.17 2.32
C THR A 101 18.62 13.03 1.44
N LEU A 102 19.51 13.27 0.46
CA LEU A 102 20.24 12.21 -0.24
C LEU A 102 21.19 11.46 0.72
N GLY A 103 21.94 12.20 1.55
CA GLY A 103 22.75 11.61 2.60
C GLY A 103 21.91 10.84 3.62
N GLY A 104 20.78 11.43 4.04
CA GLY A 104 19.79 10.80 4.92
C GLY A 104 19.20 9.52 4.33
N LEU A 105 18.89 9.51 3.02
CA LEU A 105 18.40 8.34 2.29
C LEU A 105 19.38 7.17 2.40
N PHE A 106 20.65 7.36 2.05
CA PHE A 106 21.63 6.28 2.06
C PHE A 106 21.94 5.81 3.48
N PHE A 107 22.04 6.76 4.41
CA PHE A 107 22.25 6.44 5.82
C PHE A 107 21.11 5.59 6.38
N LEU A 108 19.86 6.02 6.21
CA LEU A 108 18.71 5.33 6.80
C LEU A 108 18.43 4.00 6.10
N ARG A 109 18.61 3.92 4.78
CA ARG A 109 18.51 2.66 4.02
C ARG A 109 19.56 1.66 4.49
N GLY A 110 20.82 2.07 4.55
CA GLY A 110 21.91 1.22 5.05
C GLY A 110 21.71 0.79 6.50
N LEU A 111 21.31 1.71 7.38
CA LEU A 111 21.00 1.42 8.78
C LEU A 111 19.88 0.40 8.90
N THR A 112 18.81 0.53 8.12
CA THR A 112 17.67 -0.40 8.12
C THR A 112 18.11 -1.78 7.68
N GLU A 113 18.85 -1.90 6.57
CA GLU A 113 19.33 -3.18 6.06
C GLU A 113 20.28 -3.87 7.03
N VAL A 114 21.24 -3.13 7.60
CA VAL A 114 22.17 -3.68 8.60
C VAL A 114 21.42 -4.11 9.85
N SER A 115 20.50 -3.28 10.36
CA SER A 115 19.72 -3.60 11.55
C SER A 115 18.89 -4.86 11.33
N LEU A 116 18.18 -4.97 10.20
CA LEU A 116 17.43 -6.17 9.87
C LEU A 116 18.36 -7.39 9.79
N ARG A 117 19.49 -7.30 9.10
CA ARG A 117 20.44 -8.43 9.01
C ARG A 117 21.03 -8.83 10.36
N SER A 118 21.28 -7.88 11.26
CA SER A 118 21.90 -8.10 12.56
C SER A 118 20.92 -8.52 13.67
N PHE A 119 19.64 -8.15 13.58
CA PHE A 119 18.63 -8.54 14.57
C PHE A 119 17.78 -9.72 14.11
N ASN A 120 17.73 -10.01 12.80
CA ASN A 120 16.98 -11.12 12.23
C ASN A 120 17.81 -12.42 12.21
N HIS A 121 18.20 -12.91 13.39
CA HIS A 121 19.03 -14.10 13.58
C HIS A 121 18.26 -15.36 14.02
N ARG A 122 16.92 -15.40 13.88
CA ARG A 122 16.12 -16.58 14.30
C ARG A 122 16.13 -17.70 13.23
N PRO A 123 16.00 -18.98 13.64
CA PRO A 123 16.20 -20.15 12.79
C PRO A 123 15.20 -20.32 11.64
N ASP A 124 14.05 -19.64 11.69
CA ASP A 124 12.99 -19.59 10.67
C ASP A 124 13.29 -18.63 9.51
N GLN A 125 14.28 -17.74 9.66
CA GLN A 125 14.59 -16.69 8.68
C GLN A 125 15.88 -17.01 7.91
N VAL A 126 15.90 -16.66 6.63
CA VAL A 126 17.11 -16.76 5.80
C VAL A 126 18.15 -15.77 6.33
N LYS A 127 19.33 -16.27 6.72
CA LYS A 127 20.45 -15.42 7.20
C LYS A 127 20.74 -14.31 6.18
N GLY A 128 20.70 -13.06 6.62
CA GLY A 128 20.94 -11.89 5.77
C GLY A 128 19.69 -11.29 5.11
N ALA A 129 18.49 -11.80 5.42
CA ALA A 129 17.24 -11.25 4.94
C ALA A 129 17.01 -9.81 5.43
N THR A 130 16.57 -8.94 4.51
CA THR A 130 16.14 -7.56 4.79
C THR A 130 14.62 -7.45 4.92
N THR A 131 13.98 -8.58 5.21
CA THR A 131 12.53 -8.75 5.25
C THR A 131 12.16 -9.36 6.60
N VAL A 132 11.14 -8.82 7.25
CA VAL A 132 10.47 -9.45 8.40
C VAL A 132 9.20 -10.10 7.86
N THR A 133 9.18 -11.42 7.83
CA THR A 133 7.99 -12.21 7.45
C THR A 133 7.26 -12.70 8.69
N GLU A 134 6.10 -13.34 8.51
CA GLU A 134 5.34 -14.00 9.60
C GLU A 134 5.01 -13.06 10.77
N ILE A 135 4.65 -11.81 10.45
CA ILE A 135 4.00 -10.96 11.44
C ILE A 135 2.62 -11.58 11.68
N PRO A 136 2.17 -11.74 12.95
CA PRO A 136 0.82 -12.21 13.22
C PRO A 136 -0.20 -11.41 12.41
N ASP A 137 -1.22 -12.06 11.86
CA ASP A 137 -2.27 -11.36 11.11
C ASP A 137 -3.22 -10.63 12.07
N ILE A 138 -2.71 -9.56 12.68
CA ILE A 138 -3.36 -8.86 13.80
C ILE A 138 -4.75 -8.36 13.39
N LYS A 139 -4.94 -7.95 12.13
CA LYS A 139 -6.25 -7.46 11.65
C LYS A 139 -7.29 -8.57 11.57
N ASN A 140 -6.89 -9.82 11.38
CA ASN A 140 -7.80 -10.96 11.24
C ASN A 140 -8.00 -11.74 12.54
N ILE A 141 -7.58 -11.21 13.69
CA ILE A 141 -7.96 -11.77 14.99
C ILE A 141 -9.43 -11.45 15.26
N ILE A 142 -10.25 -12.46 15.46
CA ILE A 142 -11.68 -12.35 15.77
C ILE A 142 -11.99 -12.92 17.15
N HIS A 143 -13.06 -12.41 17.78
CA HIS A 143 -13.60 -13.02 19.00
C HIS A 143 -14.69 -14.02 18.62
N LEU A 144 -14.38 -15.31 18.74
CA LEU A 144 -15.32 -16.38 18.45
C LEU A 144 -15.93 -16.92 19.75
N PRO A 145 -17.27 -16.92 19.90
CA PRO A 145 -17.92 -17.47 21.09
C PRO A 145 -17.47 -18.91 21.35
N GLY A 146 -16.97 -19.19 22.56
CA GLY A 146 -16.47 -20.52 22.95
C GLY A 146 -14.99 -20.78 22.67
N HIS A 147 -14.34 -20.01 21.79
CA HIS A 147 -12.93 -20.19 21.44
C HIS A 147 -12.03 -18.99 21.80
N GLY A 148 -12.60 -17.84 22.17
CA GLY A 148 -11.84 -16.66 22.55
C GLY A 148 -11.30 -15.88 21.35
N GLU A 149 -10.14 -15.23 21.49
CA GLU A 149 -9.45 -14.57 20.38
C GLU A 149 -8.71 -15.61 19.53
N ILE A 150 -9.07 -15.72 18.25
CA ILE A 150 -8.46 -16.64 17.30
C ILE A 150 -8.29 -15.94 15.94
N GLU A 151 -7.27 -16.32 15.19
CA GLU A 151 -7.07 -15.85 13.82
C GLU A 151 -8.17 -16.39 12.89
N ARG A 152 -8.69 -15.56 11.98
CA ARG A 152 -9.82 -15.90 11.10
C ARG A 152 -9.57 -17.17 10.27
N GLU A 153 -8.36 -17.34 9.74
CA GLU A 153 -8.02 -18.54 8.97
C GLU A 153 -7.92 -19.78 9.86
N ALA A 154 -7.38 -19.66 11.07
CA ALA A 154 -7.40 -20.74 12.05
C ALA A 154 -8.84 -21.09 12.49
N ALA A 155 -9.74 -20.10 12.59
CA ALA A 155 -11.15 -20.33 12.89
C ALA A 155 -11.87 -21.09 11.77
N LYS A 156 -11.57 -20.82 10.49
CA LYS A 156 -12.13 -21.58 9.36
C LYS A 156 -11.63 -23.02 9.28
N ALA A 157 -10.49 -23.29 9.88
CA ALA A 157 -9.84 -24.60 9.96
C ALA A 157 -10.24 -25.41 11.22
N LEU A 158 -11.18 -24.91 12.03
CA LEU A 158 -11.71 -25.65 13.17
C LEU A 158 -12.33 -27.00 12.74
N PRO A 159 -12.36 -27.99 13.66
CA PRO A 159 -13.04 -29.25 13.41
C PRO A 159 -14.49 -29.05 12.96
N GLU A 160 -14.99 -29.95 12.10
CA GLU A 160 -16.36 -29.85 11.57
C GLU A 160 -17.41 -29.81 12.69
N THR A 161 -17.16 -30.45 13.82
CA THR A 161 -18.02 -30.41 15.02
C THR A 161 -18.22 -28.99 15.54
N ASP A 162 -17.13 -28.21 15.58
CA ASP A 162 -17.13 -26.86 16.13
C ASP A 162 -17.76 -25.89 15.13
N LEU A 163 -17.49 -26.08 13.83
CA LEU A 163 -18.14 -25.32 12.76
C LEU A 163 -19.66 -25.53 12.76
N MET A 164 -20.14 -26.75 12.98
CA MET A 164 -21.56 -27.06 13.11
C MET A 164 -22.18 -26.42 14.36
N ALA A 165 -21.44 -26.40 15.48
CA ALA A 165 -21.91 -25.75 16.71
C ALA A 165 -22.12 -24.23 16.51
N ILE A 166 -21.24 -23.58 15.74
CA ILE A 166 -21.37 -22.17 15.38
C ILE A 166 -22.67 -21.95 14.60
N VAL A 167 -22.94 -22.75 13.55
CA VAL A 167 -24.15 -22.60 12.72
C VAL A 167 -25.41 -22.83 13.53
N ASN A 168 -25.43 -23.83 14.40
CA ASN A 168 -26.57 -24.12 15.27
C ASN A 168 -26.88 -23.00 16.26
N ALA A 169 -25.88 -22.18 16.62
CA ALA A 169 -26.06 -21.02 17.47
C ALA A 169 -26.53 -19.77 16.71
N LEU A 170 -26.54 -19.79 15.37
CA LEU A 170 -26.95 -18.65 14.57
C LEU A 170 -28.47 -18.54 14.43
N PRO A 171 -29.00 -17.30 14.40
CA PRO A 171 -30.37 -17.04 13.96
C PRO A 171 -30.65 -17.58 12.54
N ALA A 172 -31.84 -18.17 12.35
CA ALA A 172 -32.21 -18.83 11.09
C ALA A 172 -32.26 -17.89 9.87
N ASP A 173 -32.58 -16.61 10.09
CA ASP A 173 -32.55 -15.55 9.10
C ASP A 173 -31.12 -15.30 8.56
N LYS A 174 -30.12 -15.29 9.45
CA LYS A 174 -28.72 -15.14 9.04
C LYS A 174 -28.22 -16.35 8.25
N VAL A 175 -28.59 -17.55 8.68
CA VAL A 175 -28.25 -18.79 7.98
C VAL A 175 -28.85 -18.78 6.57
N ALA A 176 -30.12 -18.42 6.42
CA ALA A 176 -30.78 -18.29 5.13
C ALA A 176 -30.07 -17.28 4.23
N SER A 177 -29.80 -16.07 4.72
CA SER A 177 -29.12 -15.02 3.94
C SER A 177 -27.73 -15.43 3.45
N ILE A 178 -26.92 -16.06 4.30
CA ILE A 178 -25.59 -16.57 3.92
C ILE A 178 -25.72 -17.72 2.90
N THR A 179 -26.70 -18.60 3.09
CA THR A 179 -26.97 -19.73 2.20
C THR A 179 -27.33 -19.25 0.79
N ASP A 180 -28.26 -18.30 0.67
CA ASP A 180 -28.67 -17.73 -0.62
C ASP A 180 -27.49 -17.07 -1.35
N ARG A 181 -26.62 -16.38 -0.60
CA ARG A 181 -25.40 -15.79 -1.15
C ARG A 181 -24.43 -16.86 -1.66
N LEU A 182 -24.20 -17.91 -0.88
CA LEU A 182 -23.32 -19.01 -1.29
C LEU A 182 -23.86 -19.80 -2.48
N GLN A 183 -25.18 -20.01 -2.54
CA GLN A 183 -25.84 -20.64 -3.69
C GLN A 183 -25.61 -19.83 -4.97
N TYR A 184 -25.79 -18.50 -4.90
CA TYR A 184 -25.49 -17.62 -6.02
C TYR A 184 -24.03 -17.73 -6.46
N THR A 185 -23.08 -17.63 -5.53
CA THR A 185 -21.65 -17.76 -5.83
C THR A 185 -21.32 -19.12 -6.46
N TYR A 186 -21.84 -20.22 -5.93
CA TYR A 186 -21.60 -21.56 -6.46
C TYR A 186 -22.21 -21.77 -7.84
N GLN A 187 -23.39 -21.20 -8.10
CA GLN A 187 -23.98 -21.19 -9.44
C GLN A 187 -23.09 -20.42 -10.42
N ARG A 188 -22.66 -19.20 -10.07
CA ARG A 188 -21.80 -18.36 -10.93
C ARG A 188 -20.46 -19.02 -11.24
N ILE A 189 -19.83 -19.67 -10.25
CA ILE A 189 -18.60 -20.43 -10.47
C ILE A 189 -18.84 -21.60 -11.42
N ALA A 190 -19.98 -22.29 -11.32
CA ALA A 190 -20.32 -23.40 -12.20
C ALA A 190 -20.56 -22.92 -13.65
N ASP A 191 -21.29 -21.81 -13.82
CA ASP A 191 -21.52 -21.17 -15.11
C ASP A 191 -20.20 -20.72 -15.75
N ALA A 192 -19.37 -19.99 -14.99
CA ALA A 192 -18.06 -19.52 -15.44
C ALA A 192 -17.13 -20.68 -15.81
N LYS A 193 -17.10 -21.77 -15.01
CA LYS A 193 -16.33 -22.97 -15.34
C LYS A 193 -16.83 -23.63 -16.62
N THR A 194 -18.13 -23.69 -16.83
CA THR A 194 -18.74 -24.23 -18.06
C THR A 194 -18.29 -23.42 -19.28
N GLU A 195 -18.34 -22.10 -19.19
CA GLU A 195 -17.89 -21.19 -20.25
C GLU A 195 -16.38 -21.29 -20.50
N ILE A 196 -15.56 -21.40 -19.45
CA ILE A 196 -14.12 -21.62 -19.57
C ILE A 196 -13.84 -22.96 -20.28
N MET A 197 -14.54 -24.04 -19.93
CA MET A 197 -14.38 -25.33 -20.60
C MET A 197 -14.80 -25.26 -22.07
N ALA A 198 -15.91 -24.58 -22.37
CA ALA A 198 -16.37 -24.35 -23.74
C ALA A 198 -15.31 -23.59 -24.55
N SER A 199 -14.85 -22.45 -24.05
CA SER A 199 -13.84 -21.63 -24.74
C SER A 199 -12.47 -22.32 -24.85
N LYS A 200 -12.06 -23.15 -23.88
CA LYS A 200 -10.82 -23.93 -23.97
C LYS A 200 -10.92 -25.05 -25.00
N GLY A 201 -12.09 -25.64 -25.20
CA GLY A 201 -12.32 -26.66 -26.22
C GLY A 201 -12.39 -26.09 -27.64
N VAL A 202 -12.94 -24.88 -27.79
CA VAL A 202 -13.08 -24.20 -29.09
C VAL A 202 -11.79 -23.50 -29.54
N ARG A 203 -10.99 -22.92 -28.63
CA ARG A 203 -9.75 -22.18 -28.98
C ARG A 203 -8.75 -22.93 -29.88
N PRO A 204 -8.46 -24.23 -29.66
CA PRO A 204 -7.61 -24.99 -30.58
C PRO A 204 -8.21 -25.14 -31.98
N LEU A 205 -9.54 -25.26 -32.08
CA LEU A 205 -10.27 -25.32 -33.34
C LEU A 205 -10.23 -23.98 -34.07
N GLU A 206 -10.35 -22.85 -33.36
CA GLU A 206 -10.21 -21.50 -33.93
C GLU A 206 -8.81 -21.27 -34.51
N ARG A 207 -7.76 -21.68 -33.78
CA ARG A 207 -6.37 -21.61 -34.30
C ARG A 207 -6.17 -22.53 -35.50
N ALA A 208 -6.77 -23.72 -35.49
CA ALA A 208 -6.74 -24.63 -36.63
C ALA A 208 -7.50 -24.06 -37.84
N LEU A 209 -8.61 -23.36 -37.61
CA LEU A 209 -9.39 -22.66 -38.63
C LEU A 209 -8.57 -21.53 -39.27
N GLU A 210 -7.90 -20.70 -38.46
CA GLU A 210 -7.02 -19.63 -38.94
C GLU A 210 -5.89 -20.19 -39.83
N ASN A 211 -5.26 -21.28 -39.41
CA ASN A 211 -4.25 -21.98 -40.21
C ASN A 211 -4.83 -22.59 -41.50
N ALA A 212 -6.06 -23.13 -41.45
CA ALA A 212 -6.74 -23.70 -42.61
C ALA A 212 -7.09 -22.63 -43.66
N ILE A 213 -7.55 -21.46 -43.20
CA ILE A 213 -7.82 -20.27 -44.04
C ILE A 213 -6.53 -19.79 -44.69
N ASN A 214 -5.44 -19.65 -43.92
CA ASN A 214 -4.14 -19.22 -44.45
C ASN A 214 -3.54 -20.23 -45.45
N SER A 215 -3.92 -21.51 -45.35
CA SER A 215 -3.48 -22.57 -46.25
C SER A 215 -4.38 -22.75 -47.48
N GLY A 216 -5.51 -22.02 -47.59
CA GLY A 216 -6.44 -22.11 -48.71
C GLY A 216 -7.19 -23.45 -48.82
N ASN A 217 -7.38 -24.18 -47.71
CA ASN A 217 -8.04 -25.48 -47.70
C ASN A 217 -9.53 -25.37 -47.31
N ASP A 218 -10.38 -25.10 -48.29
CA ASP A 218 -11.82 -24.86 -48.09
C ASP A 218 -12.58 -26.03 -47.44
N SER A 219 -12.17 -27.27 -47.73
CA SER A 219 -12.78 -28.48 -47.13
C SER A 219 -12.49 -28.57 -45.63
N MET A 220 -11.25 -28.24 -45.23
CA MET A 220 -10.84 -28.23 -43.84
C MET A 220 -11.48 -27.07 -43.08
N VAL A 221 -11.65 -25.91 -43.73
CA VAL A 221 -12.39 -24.75 -43.17
C VAL A 221 -13.83 -25.13 -42.84
N ALA A 222 -14.57 -25.71 -43.78
CA ALA A 222 -15.96 -26.13 -43.57
C ALA A 222 -16.08 -27.18 -42.44
N THR A 223 -15.16 -28.15 -42.41
CA THR A 223 -15.14 -29.19 -41.37
C THR A 223 -14.87 -28.62 -39.97
N ILE A 224 -13.95 -27.66 -39.85
CA ILE A 224 -13.61 -27.04 -38.57
C ILE A 224 -14.74 -26.11 -38.10
N GLN A 225 -15.36 -25.36 -39.01
CA GLN A 225 -16.53 -24.53 -38.70
C GLN A 225 -17.70 -25.35 -38.16
N ASP A 226 -18.00 -26.50 -38.78
CA ASP A 226 -19.03 -27.42 -38.28
C ASP A 226 -18.68 -27.99 -36.89
N LYS A 227 -17.41 -28.37 -36.67
CA LYS A 227 -16.93 -28.82 -35.36
C LYS A 227 -17.05 -27.76 -34.27
N ILE A 228 -16.80 -26.49 -34.60
CA ILE A 228 -16.97 -25.37 -33.66
C ILE A 228 -18.46 -25.17 -33.34
N ALA A 229 -19.32 -25.12 -34.37
CA ALA A 229 -20.76 -24.91 -34.20
C ALA A 229 -21.43 -26.02 -33.37
N ASN A 230 -20.94 -27.26 -33.48
CA ASN A 230 -21.47 -28.41 -32.76
C ASN A 230 -20.73 -28.71 -31.45
N PHE A 231 -19.73 -27.92 -31.06
CA PHE A 231 -18.99 -28.15 -29.83
C PHE A 231 -19.88 -27.87 -28.61
N LYS A 232 -20.21 -28.91 -27.85
CA LYS A 232 -21.01 -28.82 -26.64
C LYS A 232 -20.23 -29.36 -25.46
N VAL A 233 -20.28 -28.62 -24.35
CA VAL A 233 -19.73 -29.06 -23.07
C VAL A 233 -20.88 -29.38 -22.14
N THR A 234 -20.72 -30.44 -21.35
CA THR A 234 -21.65 -30.76 -20.26
C THR A 234 -21.59 -29.65 -19.20
N PRO A 235 -22.71 -28.99 -18.87
CA PRO A 235 -22.72 -27.97 -17.84
C PRO A 235 -22.17 -28.49 -16.51
N VAL A 236 -21.31 -27.71 -15.87
CA VAL A 236 -20.79 -28.02 -14.55
C VAL A 236 -21.93 -27.87 -13.55
N VAL A 237 -22.17 -28.90 -12.73
CA VAL A 237 -23.18 -28.85 -11.69
C VAL A 237 -22.66 -27.99 -10.52
N PRO A 238 -23.42 -27.03 -10.00
CA PRO A 238 -23.02 -26.23 -8.85
C PRO A 238 -22.83 -27.11 -7.61
N LYS A 239 -21.85 -26.75 -6.79
CA LYS A 239 -21.66 -27.37 -5.47
C LYS A 239 -22.88 -27.08 -4.59
N SER A 240 -23.36 -28.07 -3.84
CA SER A 240 -24.40 -27.84 -2.81
C SER A 240 -23.82 -27.09 -1.62
N VAL A 241 -24.52 -26.08 -1.13
CA VAL A 241 -24.15 -25.35 0.09
C VAL A 241 -24.30 -26.28 1.29
N THR A 242 -23.22 -26.47 2.04
CA THR A 242 -23.23 -27.23 3.30
C THR A 242 -23.26 -26.27 4.49
N ASP A 243 -23.73 -26.75 5.65
CA ASP A 243 -23.68 -25.95 6.89
C ASP A 243 -22.25 -25.53 7.24
N ILE A 244 -21.25 -26.36 6.93
CA ILE A 244 -19.83 -26.02 7.10
C ILE A 244 -19.43 -24.81 6.24
N ASP A 245 -19.94 -24.72 5.00
CA ASP A 245 -19.69 -23.56 4.13
C ASP A 245 -20.35 -22.31 4.71
N VAL A 246 -21.55 -22.44 5.28
CA VAL A 246 -22.23 -21.34 6.00
C VAL A 246 -21.43 -20.91 7.22
N ALA A 247 -20.88 -21.84 8.00
CA ALA A 247 -20.04 -21.56 9.16
C ALA A 247 -18.81 -20.72 8.77
N ARG A 248 -18.11 -21.14 7.71
CA ARG A 248 -16.92 -20.42 7.19
C ARG A 248 -17.27 -19.03 6.67
N ALA A 249 -18.37 -18.90 5.93
CA ALA A 249 -18.83 -17.61 5.43
C ALA A 249 -19.33 -16.69 6.56
N TYR A 250 -19.87 -17.25 7.65
CA TYR A 250 -20.19 -16.48 8.86
C TYR A 250 -18.92 -15.98 9.56
N ILE A 251 -17.89 -16.83 9.69
CA ILE A 251 -16.60 -16.44 10.26
C ILE A 251 -16.00 -15.24 9.52
N ASP A 252 -16.18 -15.15 8.19
CA ASP A 252 -15.77 -13.98 7.39
C ASP A 252 -16.55 -12.70 7.73
N SER A 253 -17.80 -12.81 8.20
CA SER A 253 -18.61 -11.66 8.63
C SER A 253 -18.29 -11.15 10.04
N VAL A 254 -17.51 -11.91 10.83
CA VAL A 254 -17.17 -11.51 12.20
C VAL A 254 -16.22 -10.31 12.20
N ILE A 255 -16.56 -9.30 12.99
CA ILE A 255 -15.76 -8.09 13.14
C ILE A 255 -14.47 -8.42 13.89
N THR A 256 -13.37 -7.82 13.44
CA THR A 256 -12.05 -7.94 14.08
C THR A 256 -12.04 -7.47 15.54
N ALA A 257 -11.29 -8.17 16.40
CA ALA A 257 -10.97 -7.75 17.75
C ALA A 257 -9.91 -6.63 17.80
N ARG A 258 -9.30 -6.28 16.66
CA ARG A 258 -8.20 -5.32 16.55
C ARG A 258 -8.58 -4.16 15.60
N PRO A 259 -9.41 -3.20 16.05
CA PRO A 259 -9.94 -2.15 15.19
C PRO A 259 -8.86 -1.23 14.59
N VAL A 260 -7.75 -1.00 15.31
CA VAL A 260 -6.63 -0.18 14.81
C VAL A 260 -5.94 -0.87 13.63
N ALA A 261 -5.65 -2.16 13.73
CA ALA A 261 -5.04 -2.91 12.63
C ALA A 261 -5.95 -2.94 11.40
N ASN A 262 -7.27 -3.11 11.62
CA ASN A 262 -8.26 -3.05 10.56
C ASN A 262 -8.37 -1.65 9.91
N PHE A 263 -8.27 -0.58 10.68
CA PHE A 263 -8.29 0.79 10.14
C PHE A 263 -7.13 1.06 9.18
N PHE A 264 -5.95 0.47 9.40
CA PHE A 264 -4.78 0.68 8.55
C PHE A 264 -4.64 -0.35 7.42
N GLY A 265 -5.07 -1.61 7.63
CA GLY A 265 -4.82 -2.72 6.70
C GLY A 265 -6.06 -3.50 6.25
N GLY A 266 -7.26 -3.11 6.67
CA GLY A 266 -8.54 -3.72 6.25
C GLY A 266 -9.16 -3.04 5.05
N ASP A 267 -10.42 -3.36 4.78
CA ASP A 267 -11.19 -2.84 3.65
C ASP A 267 -12.31 -1.90 4.09
N ILE A 268 -12.70 -0.98 3.21
CA ILE A 268 -13.82 -0.06 3.36
C ILE A 268 -14.82 -0.29 2.23
N LEU A 269 -16.05 0.18 2.45
CA LEU A 269 -17.16 0.05 1.49
C LEU A 269 -17.53 -1.40 1.14
N GLU A 270 -17.21 -2.37 2.00
CA GLU A 270 -17.57 -3.79 1.81
C GLU A 270 -19.06 -3.97 1.45
N PRO A 271 -20.04 -3.29 2.09
CA PRO A 271 -21.45 -3.44 1.71
C PRO A 271 -21.76 -3.00 0.28
N VAL A 272 -21.02 -2.01 -0.25
CA VAL A 272 -21.18 -1.53 -1.63
C VAL A 272 -20.59 -2.54 -2.60
N PHE A 273 -19.42 -3.11 -2.28
CA PHE A 273 -18.77 -4.12 -3.12
C PHE A 273 -19.53 -5.45 -3.12
N ASP A 274 -20.12 -5.80 -1.99
CA ASP A 274 -21.04 -6.92 -1.86
C ASP A 274 -22.29 -6.68 -2.70
N TRP A 275 -22.88 -5.48 -2.67
CA TRP A 275 -24.01 -5.13 -3.53
C TRP A 275 -23.64 -5.12 -5.03
N LEU A 276 -22.43 -4.71 -5.39
CA LEU A 276 -21.96 -4.81 -6.79
C LEU A 276 -21.75 -6.26 -7.23
N TYR A 277 -21.56 -7.19 -6.30
CA TYR A 277 -21.40 -8.62 -6.57
C TYR A 277 -22.74 -9.36 -6.58
N TYR A 278 -23.51 -9.22 -5.50
CA TYR A 278 -24.81 -9.83 -5.21
C TYR A 278 -25.79 -8.69 -4.93
N PRO A 279 -26.41 -8.02 -5.94
CA PRO A 279 -27.39 -8.52 -6.91
C PRO A 279 -27.22 -7.92 -8.33
N ILE A 280 -26.08 -7.27 -8.61
CA ILE A 280 -25.79 -6.54 -9.86
C ILE A 280 -24.86 -7.32 -10.80
N ASP A 281 -24.14 -8.32 -10.31
CA ASP A 281 -23.23 -9.16 -11.09
C ASP A 281 -22.10 -8.40 -11.81
N TRP A 282 -21.63 -7.28 -11.24
CA TRP A 282 -20.53 -6.49 -11.83
C TRP A 282 -19.18 -6.77 -11.17
N ASN A 283 -19.15 -7.01 -9.86
CA ASN A 283 -17.92 -7.28 -9.09
C ASN A 283 -17.51 -8.77 -9.15
N THR A 284 -17.50 -9.38 -10.33
CA THR A 284 -17.15 -10.79 -10.54
C THR A 284 -15.84 -10.94 -11.29
N ASN A 285 -14.97 -11.85 -10.85
CA ASN A 285 -13.77 -12.21 -11.58
C ASN A 285 -14.05 -13.27 -12.66
N ASN A 286 -13.05 -13.61 -13.48
CA ASN A 286 -13.16 -14.60 -14.56
C ASN A 286 -13.58 -16.01 -14.09
N PHE A 287 -13.59 -16.28 -12.79
CA PHE A 287 -13.98 -17.56 -12.20
C PHE A 287 -15.34 -17.52 -11.49
N GLY A 288 -16.06 -16.38 -11.54
CA GLY A 288 -17.37 -16.20 -10.89
C GLY A 288 -17.31 -15.85 -9.40
N ASN A 289 -16.12 -15.68 -8.82
CA ASN A 289 -15.95 -15.22 -7.44
C ASN A 289 -16.04 -13.69 -7.38
N GLN A 290 -16.30 -13.16 -6.19
CA GLN A 290 -16.17 -11.72 -5.94
C GLN A 290 -14.74 -11.26 -6.29
N PHE A 291 -14.64 -10.21 -7.11
CA PHE A 291 -13.35 -9.71 -7.58
C PHE A 291 -12.62 -8.90 -6.49
N ALA A 292 -13.34 -8.00 -5.82
CA ALA A 292 -12.80 -7.20 -4.72
C ALA A 292 -13.77 -7.20 -3.52
N PRO A 293 -13.29 -7.44 -2.28
CA PRO A 293 -14.13 -7.37 -1.08
C PRO A 293 -14.49 -5.93 -0.70
N GLY A 294 -13.64 -4.97 -1.04
CA GLY A 294 -13.81 -3.55 -0.75
C GLY A 294 -12.71 -2.70 -1.36
N LEU A 295 -12.62 -1.44 -0.95
CA LEU A 295 -11.43 -0.62 -1.19
C LEU A 295 -10.48 -0.74 -0.02
N TYR A 296 -9.17 -0.74 -0.27
CA TYR A 296 -8.19 -0.71 0.82
C TYR A 296 -8.37 0.53 1.71
N SER A 297 -8.31 0.37 3.03
CA SER A 297 -8.46 1.47 4.00
C SER A 297 -7.42 2.59 3.82
N CYS A 298 -6.27 2.28 3.21
CA CYS A 298 -5.26 3.28 2.85
C CYS A 298 -5.82 4.40 1.96
N VAL A 299 -6.86 4.15 1.17
CA VAL A 299 -7.55 5.16 0.33
C VAL A 299 -8.32 6.15 1.20
N MET A 300 -9.05 5.68 2.21
CA MET A 300 -9.74 6.55 3.17
C MET A 300 -8.73 7.43 3.92
N ILE A 301 -7.65 6.84 4.44
CA ILE A 301 -6.60 7.57 5.16
C ILE A 301 -6.01 8.66 4.25
N TRP A 302 -5.74 8.32 2.99
CA TRP A 302 -5.26 9.27 2.02
C TRP A 302 -6.25 10.43 1.79
N VAL A 303 -7.54 10.15 1.59
CA VAL A 303 -8.57 11.19 1.39
C VAL A 303 -8.69 12.10 2.62
N LEU A 304 -8.70 11.54 3.83
CA LEU A 304 -8.74 12.31 5.08
C LEU A 304 -7.50 13.21 5.22
N LEU A 305 -6.32 12.67 4.94
CA LEU A 305 -5.06 13.43 4.99
C LEU A 305 -5.02 14.51 3.91
N SER A 306 -5.49 14.20 2.70
CA SER A 306 -5.65 15.15 1.60
C SER A 306 -6.57 16.30 1.98
N LEU A 307 -7.72 16.03 2.61
CA LEU A 307 -8.63 17.06 3.09
C LEU A 307 -7.98 17.94 4.16
N LEU A 308 -7.27 17.33 5.12
CA LEU A 308 -6.55 18.07 6.15
C LEU A 308 -5.46 18.96 5.55
N CYS A 309 -4.64 18.42 4.64
CA CYS A 309 -3.64 19.19 3.91
C CYS A 309 -4.28 20.33 3.11
N TYR A 310 -5.44 20.08 2.48
CA TYR A 310 -6.17 21.11 1.74
C TYR A 310 -6.61 22.25 2.65
N ILE A 311 -7.18 21.94 3.81
CA ILE A 311 -7.59 22.95 4.80
C ILE A 311 -6.38 23.73 5.29
N VAL A 312 -5.29 23.06 5.66
CA VAL A 312 -4.06 23.72 6.13
C VAL A 312 -3.50 24.64 5.04
N LEU A 313 -3.36 24.16 3.81
CA LEU A 313 -2.74 24.92 2.73
C LEU A 313 -3.62 26.08 2.22
N SER A 314 -4.95 25.91 2.18
CA SER A 314 -5.86 26.89 1.57
C SER A 314 -6.59 27.81 2.56
N ARG A 315 -6.73 27.41 3.83
CA ARG A 315 -7.55 28.12 4.83
C ARG A 315 -6.80 28.58 6.07
N THR A 316 -5.51 28.28 6.22
CA THR A 316 -4.75 28.63 7.43
C THR A 316 -3.52 29.49 7.15
N GLN A 317 -3.03 30.17 8.19
CA GLN A 317 -1.80 30.96 8.13
C GLN A 317 -0.57 30.11 7.77
N ALA A 318 -0.55 28.84 8.18
CA ALA A 318 0.52 27.91 7.81
C ALA A 318 0.64 27.78 6.29
N GLY A 319 -0.48 27.76 5.55
CA GLY A 319 -0.49 27.75 4.09
C GLY A 319 0.20 28.98 3.50
N ASN A 320 -0.14 30.19 3.97
CA ASN A 320 0.50 31.43 3.54
C ASN A 320 2.01 31.41 3.81
N TRP A 321 2.43 30.88 4.96
CA TRP A 321 3.84 30.73 5.31
C TRP A 321 4.58 29.74 4.42
N ILE A 322 3.95 28.61 4.07
CA ILE A 322 4.50 27.60 3.16
C ILE A 322 4.74 28.22 1.78
N TYR A 323 3.72 28.86 1.18
CA TYR A 323 3.86 29.51 -0.13
C TYR A 323 4.89 30.64 -0.13
N SER A 324 4.89 31.47 0.91
CA SER A 324 5.84 32.59 1.02
C SER A 324 7.28 32.11 1.13
N THR A 325 7.51 31.03 1.91
CA THR A 325 8.83 30.44 2.11
C THR A 325 9.42 29.91 0.80
N GLY A 326 8.60 29.24 -0.02
CA GLY A 326 9.05 28.70 -1.31
C GLY A 326 9.11 29.72 -2.45
N GLY A 327 8.26 30.77 -2.42
CA GLY A 327 8.23 31.78 -3.47
C GLY A 327 9.42 32.75 -3.39
N ASN A 328 9.62 33.39 -2.23
CA ASN A 328 10.77 34.26 -2.01
C ASN A 328 11.18 34.24 -0.53
N LEU A 329 12.20 33.43 -0.23
CA LEU A 329 12.69 33.22 1.14
C LEU A 329 13.12 34.53 1.82
N ASN A 330 13.79 35.43 1.10
CA ASN A 330 14.29 36.69 1.66
C ASN A 330 13.13 37.64 2.01
N ALA A 331 12.14 37.75 1.12
CA ALA A 331 10.94 38.55 1.37
C ALA A 331 10.09 37.96 2.51
N ALA A 332 9.96 36.62 2.58
CA ALA A 332 9.24 35.96 3.65
C ALA A 332 9.87 36.23 5.03
N LYS A 333 11.21 36.15 5.12
CA LYS A 333 11.95 36.50 6.35
C LYS A 333 11.78 37.96 6.73
N ALA A 334 11.85 38.88 5.76
CA ALA A 334 11.62 40.30 5.99
C ALA A 334 10.19 40.61 6.51
N ASN A 335 9.20 39.83 6.07
CA ASN A 335 7.81 39.91 6.53
C ASN A 335 7.53 39.14 7.84
N GLY A 336 8.57 38.66 8.53
CA GLY A 336 8.43 37.99 9.83
C GLY A 336 7.89 36.55 9.78
N VAL A 337 7.88 35.91 8.60
CA VAL A 337 7.49 34.50 8.48
C VAL A 337 8.54 33.61 9.18
N PRO A 338 8.15 32.68 10.08
CA PRO A 338 9.09 31.79 10.76
C PRO A 338 9.55 30.64 9.83
N THR A 339 10.23 30.98 8.73
CA THR A 339 10.62 30.07 7.64
C THR A 339 11.32 28.81 8.13
N ASP A 340 12.15 28.96 9.15
CA ASP A 340 12.95 27.89 9.75
C ASP A 340 12.05 26.82 10.39
N LYS A 341 11.02 27.26 11.13
CA LYS A 341 10.03 26.37 11.74
C LYS A 341 9.16 25.71 10.67
N VAL A 342 8.79 26.45 9.62
CA VAL A 342 8.02 25.93 8.49
C VAL A 342 8.76 24.78 7.83
N LYS A 343 10.02 24.98 7.44
CA LYS A 343 10.85 23.94 6.80
C LYS A 343 10.99 22.70 7.68
N ILE A 344 11.35 22.86 8.96
CA ILE A 344 11.46 21.73 9.90
C ILE A 344 10.14 20.97 10.03
N SER A 345 9.02 21.69 10.18
CA SER A 345 7.70 21.06 10.30
C SER A 345 7.29 20.25 9.07
N LEU A 346 7.70 20.69 7.87
CA LEU A 346 7.42 20.00 6.61
C LEU A 346 8.26 18.73 6.45
N PHE A 347 9.52 18.72 6.89
CA PHE A 347 10.31 17.48 6.94
C PHE A 347 9.75 16.49 7.95
N MET A 348 9.29 16.95 9.11
CA MET A 348 8.57 16.11 10.06
C MET A 348 7.27 15.57 9.46
N PHE A 349 6.51 16.40 8.73
CA PHE A 349 5.29 15.96 8.06
C PHE A 349 5.56 14.94 6.94
N SER A 350 6.65 15.08 6.20
CA SER A 350 7.11 14.06 5.24
C SER A 350 7.38 12.72 5.92
N ALA A 351 8.09 12.72 7.05
CA ALA A 351 8.34 11.53 7.85
C ALA A 351 7.05 10.92 8.44
N PHE A 352 6.10 11.75 8.84
CA PHE A 352 4.75 11.33 9.24
C PHE A 352 4.03 10.59 8.09
N CYS A 353 3.99 11.18 6.89
CA CYS A 353 3.39 10.56 5.72
C CYS A 353 4.05 9.23 5.36
N ALA A 354 5.38 9.14 5.43
CA ALA A 354 6.11 7.88 5.24
C ALA A 354 5.72 6.83 6.28
N THR A 355 5.58 7.21 7.54
CA THR A 355 5.19 6.32 8.64
C THR A 355 3.77 5.81 8.47
N ILE A 356 2.82 6.67 8.15
CA ILE A 356 1.43 6.27 7.89
C ILE A 356 1.36 5.33 6.67
N PHE A 357 2.08 5.63 5.60
CA PHE A 357 2.15 4.75 4.43
C PHE A 357 2.78 3.39 4.75
N ALA A 358 3.85 3.37 5.55
CA ALA A 358 4.45 2.12 6.03
C ALA A 358 3.50 1.33 6.94
N THR A 359 2.75 2.02 7.80
CA THR A 359 1.74 1.44 8.69
C THR A 359 0.68 0.69 7.88
N CYS A 360 0.10 1.34 6.88
CA CYS A 360 -0.87 0.69 5.99
C CYS A 360 -0.27 -0.57 5.36
N GLN A 361 0.93 -0.48 4.80
CA GLN A 361 1.58 -1.64 4.17
C GLN A 361 1.86 -2.79 5.16
N VAL A 362 2.30 -2.50 6.38
CA VAL A 362 2.61 -3.54 7.37
C VAL A 362 1.35 -4.32 7.76
N PHE A 363 0.24 -3.64 8.03
CA PHE A 363 -1.03 -4.30 8.38
C PHE A 363 -1.76 -4.88 7.17
N GLU A 364 -1.52 -4.37 5.96
CA GLU A 364 -2.13 -4.90 4.74
C GLU A 364 -1.52 -6.26 4.38
N VAL A 365 -0.18 -6.36 4.36
CA VAL A 365 0.52 -7.55 3.84
C VAL A 365 1.26 -8.37 4.90
N ASN A 366 1.12 -8.04 6.19
CA ASN A 366 1.70 -8.77 7.33
C ASN A 366 3.21 -9.06 7.20
N THR A 367 3.92 -8.16 6.51
CA THR A 367 5.37 -8.25 6.26
C THR A 367 5.98 -6.86 6.17
N ALA A 368 7.27 -6.73 6.49
CA ALA A 368 8.04 -5.52 6.22
C ALA A 368 9.31 -5.84 5.44
N ASP A 369 9.70 -4.96 4.52
CA ASP A 369 10.94 -5.10 3.76
C ASP A 369 11.58 -3.71 3.60
N ALA A 370 12.89 -3.61 3.79
CA ALA A 370 13.64 -2.40 3.52
C ALA A 370 13.44 -1.90 2.07
N ALA A 371 13.25 -2.81 1.12
CA ALA A 371 13.06 -2.51 -0.29
C ALA A 371 11.69 -1.91 -0.63
N LYS A 372 10.68 -1.99 0.25
CA LYS A 372 9.34 -1.38 0.00
C LYS A 372 9.39 0.14 -0.19
N GLY A 373 10.45 0.77 0.32
CA GLY A 373 10.74 2.19 0.16
C GLY A 373 11.44 2.57 -1.15
N ASN A 374 11.89 1.61 -1.96
CA ASN A 374 12.72 1.90 -3.14
C ASN A 374 11.93 2.64 -4.22
N LEU A 375 12.55 3.71 -4.74
CA LEU A 375 12.00 4.60 -5.77
C LEU A 375 10.77 5.39 -5.32
N LYS A 376 10.24 5.18 -4.11
CA LYS A 376 9.03 5.86 -3.61
C LYS A 376 9.22 7.36 -3.50
N GLU A 377 10.43 7.79 -3.19
CA GLU A 377 10.86 9.18 -3.22
C GLU A 377 10.69 9.81 -4.61
N LEU A 378 11.11 9.10 -5.67
CA LEU A 378 11.00 9.57 -7.06
C LEU A 378 9.55 9.49 -7.56
N GLU A 379 8.82 8.42 -7.23
CA GLU A 379 7.39 8.27 -7.56
C GLU A 379 6.57 9.41 -6.93
N ALA A 380 6.85 9.76 -5.68
CA ALA A 380 6.12 10.82 -4.96
C ALA A 380 6.39 12.20 -5.56
N ILE A 381 7.65 12.51 -5.90
CA ILE A 381 8.01 13.75 -6.58
C ILE A 381 7.36 13.80 -7.97
N ALA A 382 7.44 12.72 -8.76
CA ALA A 382 6.83 12.65 -10.08
C ALA A 382 5.31 12.89 -10.00
N ALA A 383 4.61 12.21 -9.09
CA ALA A 383 3.17 12.40 -8.87
C ALA A 383 2.82 13.86 -8.49
N ALA A 384 3.59 14.47 -7.59
CA ALA A 384 3.39 15.86 -7.18
C ALA A 384 3.60 16.84 -8.34
N VAL A 385 4.65 16.65 -9.15
CA VAL A 385 4.97 17.55 -10.27
C VAL A 385 4.00 17.38 -11.44
N ILE A 386 3.59 16.15 -11.78
CA ILE A 386 2.51 15.89 -12.75
C ILE A 386 1.22 16.59 -12.30
N GLY A 387 0.99 16.64 -10.98
CA GLY A 387 -0.09 17.39 -10.35
C GLY A 387 0.00 18.92 -10.46
N GLY A 388 1.04 19.47 -11.11
CA GLY A 388 1.20 20.91 -11.32
C GLY A 388 1.94 21.66 -10.21
N ILE A 389 2.69 20.96 -9.35
CA ILE A 389 3.59 21.60 -8.39
C ILE A 389 4.86 22.10 -9.09
N VAL A 390 5.26 23.33 -8.78
CA VAL A 390 6.48 23.93 -9.35
C VAL A 390 7.70 23.59 -8.49
N MET A 391 8.72 22.99 -9.12
CA MET A 391 9.92 22.51 -8.42
C MET A 391 10.76 23.63 -7.78
N THR A 392 10.61 24.87 -8.23
CA THR A 392 11.29 26.03 -7.63
C THR A 392 10.62 26.53 -6.34
N GLY A 393 9.45 25.99 -5.97
CA GLY A 393 8.66 26.45 -4.83
C GLY A 393 7.69 27.58 -5.15
N GLY A 394 6.82 27.88 -4.18
CA GLY A 394 5.85 28.96 -4.20
C GLY A 394 4.54 28.67 -4.95
N PHE A 395 4.43 27.57 -5.69
CA PHE A 395 3.25 27.25 -6.48
C PHE A 395 2.88 25.77 -6.41
N GLY A 396 1.58 25.48 -6.30
CA GLY A 396 1.03 24.13 -6.25
C GLY A 396 -0.30 24.07 -5.51
N THR A 397 -1.04 22.97 -5.64
CA THR A 397 -2.30 22.75 -4.91
C THR A 397 -2.40 21.30 -4.45
N ILE A 398 -3.14 21.06 -3.37
CA ILE A 398 -3.42 19.69 -2.90
C ILE A 398 -4.25 18.91 -3.91
N LEU A 399 -5.22 19.57 -4.56
CA LEU A 399 -6.02 18.93 -5.61
C LEU A 399 -5.13 18.46 -6.77
N GLY A 400 -4.13 19.27 -7.14
CA GLY A 400 -3.10 18.90 -8.09
C GLY A 400 -2.36 17.62 -7.69
N ILE A 401 -1.87 17.54 -6.45
CA ILE A 401 -1.20 16.33 -5.93
C ILE A 401 -2.11 15.10 -6.03
N ILE A 402 -3.40 15.25 -5.70
CA ILE A 402 -4.37 14.15 -5.75
C ILE A 402 -4.50 13.62 -7.18
N VAL A 403 -4.74 14.53 -8.13
CA VAL A 403 -4.87 14.18 -9.56
C VAL A 403 -3.58 13.56 -10.08
N GLY A 404 -2.42 14.14 -9.76
CA GLY A 404 -1.12 13.60 -10.15
C GLY A 404 -0.84 12.21 -9.59
N ALA A 405 -1.21 11.95 -8.32
CA ALA A 405 -1.09 10.64 -7.71
C ALA A 405 -2.03 9.60 -8.34
N PHE A 406 -3.25 9.99 -8.72
CA PHE A 406 -4.17 9.12 -9.47
C PHE A 406 -3.62 8.78 -10.86
N ILE A 407 -3.23 9.79 -11.66
CA ILE A 407 -2.69 9.60 -13.00
C ILE A 407 -1.46 8.70 -12.95
N PHE A 408 -0.53 9.00 -12.06
CA PHE A 408 0.69 8.21 -11.91
C PHE A 408 0.40 6.78 -11.43
N GLY A 409 -0.52 6.62 -10.47
CA GLY A 409 -0.93 5.32 -9.95
C GLY A 409 -1.52 4.42 -11.04
N ILE A 410 -2.46 4.94 -11.83
CA ILE A 410 -3.05 4.20 -12.96
C ILE A 410 -1.98 3.82 -13.98
N ALA A 411 -1.10 4.76 -14.33
CA ALA A 411 -0.02 4.49 -15.27
C ALA A 411 0.92 3.39 -14.77
N LYS A 412 1.24 3.39 -13.47
CA LYS A 412 2.04 2.32 -12.85
C LYS A 412 1.37 0.96 -12.98
N GLU A 413 0.11 0.82 -12.57
CA GLU A 413 -0.60 -0.46 -12.63
C GLU A 413 -0.72 -0.99 -14.07
N ALA A 414 -0.85 -0.11 -15.06
CA ALA A 414 -0.88 -0.50 -16.48
C ALA A 414 0.38 -1.28 -16.91
N PHE A 415 1.58 -0.92 -16.47
CA PHE A 415 2.81 -1.64 -16.82
C PHE A 415 2.91 -3.04 -16.19
N PHE A 416 2.27 -3.26 -15.03
CA PHE A 416 2.35 -4.53 -14.31
C PHE A 416 1.23 -5.51 -14.70
N TYR A 417 0.08 -5.01 -15.14
CA TYR A 417 -1.10 -5.84 -15.40
C TYR A 417 -1.44 -6.02 -16.89
N ILE A 418 -0.81 -5.27 -17.80
CA ILE A 418 -1.01 -5.49 -19.25
C ILE A 418 -0.15 -6.68 -19.71
N PRO A 419 -0.77 -7.77 -20.23
CA PRO A 419 -0.01 -8.91 -20.75
C PRO A 419 0.89 -8.50 -21.92
N GLY A 420 2.14 -8.98 -21.91
CA GLY A 420 3.11 -8.74 -22.99
C GLY A 420 4.01 -7.51 -22.80
N ILE A 421 3.82 -6.73 -21.74
CA ILE A 421 4.72 -5.64 -21.36
C ILE A 421 5.62 -6.11 -20.21
N ASP A 422 6.93 -5.92 -20.36
CA ASP A 422 7.87 -6.18 -19.26
C ASP A 422 7.79 -5.07 -18.21
N GLY A 423 7.64 -5.46 -16.93
CA GLY A 423 7.52 -4.50 -15.82
C GLY A 423 8.72 -3.55 -15.68
N SER A 424 9.89 -3.88 -16.24
CA SER A 424 11.06 -2.99 -16.25
C SER A 424 10.84 -1.72 -17.07
N PHE A 425 9.95 -1.74 -18.07
CA PHE A 425 9.56 -0.54 -18.82
C PHE A 425 8.94 0.54 -17.93
N TYR A 426 8.41 0.18 -16.76
CA TYR A 426 7.99 1.13 -15.75
C TYR A 426 9.10 2.12 -15.37
N ARG A 427 10.35 1.67 -15.25
CA ARG A 427 11.48 2.55 -14.89
C ARG A 427 11.84 3.50 -16.03
N VAL A 428 11.70 3.05 -17.28
CA VAL A 428 11.87 3.89 -18.48
C VAL A 428 10.79 4.96 -18.50
N PHE A 429 9.54 4.57 -18.30
CA PHE A 429 8.40 5.48 -18.20
C PHE A 429 8.60 6.52 -17.08
N LEU A 430 8.98 6.09 -15.88
CA LEU A 430 9.25 6.98 -14.75
C LEU A 430 10.30 8.05 -15.10
N GLY A 431 11.42 7.65 -15.71
CA GLY A 431 12.47 8.58 -16.13
C GLY A 431 11.97 9.60 -17.16
N LEU A 432 11.25 9.13 -18.19
CA LEU A 432 10.68 9.99 -19.23
C LEU A 432 9.69 10.99 -18.65
N VAL A 433 8.80 10.54 -17.76
CA VAL A 433 7.77 11.38 -17.14
C VAL A 433 8.40 12.44 -16.25
N ILE A 434 9.43 12.12 -15.46
CA ILE A 434 10.13 13.12 -14.63
C ILE A 434 10.76 14.20 -15.51
N ILE A 435 11.48 13.81 -16.58
CA ILE A 435 12.10 14.77 -17.50
C ILE A 435 11.04 15.62 -18.20
N ALA A 436 9.99 15.01 -18.74
CA ALA A 436 8.91 15.72 -19.42
C ALA A 436 8.19 16.68 -18.46
N SER A 437 7.93 16.24 -17.23
CA SER A 437 7.31 17.06 -16.19
C SER A 437 8.22 18.23 -15.80
N ALA A 438 9.53 18.01 -15.67
CA ALA A 438 10.51 19.05 -15.38
C ALA A 438 10.58 20.11 -16.49
N LEU A 439 10.62 19.70 -17.76
CA LEU A 439 10.63 20.60 -18.91
C LEU A 439 9.34 21.42 -19.00
N LEU A 440 8.19 20.77 -18.79
CA LEU A 440 6.89 21.45 -18.75
C LEU A 440 6.83 22.46 -17.61
N ASN A 441 7.36 22.09 -16.45
CA ASN A 441 7.41 22.95 -15.27
C ASN A 441 8.25 24.21 -15.52
N GLU A 442 9.42 24.07 -16.15
CA GLU A 442 10.26 25.21 -16.52
C GLU A 442 9.56 26.13 -17.53
N ASN A 443 8.83 25.56 -18.49
CA ASN A 443 8.04 26.34 -19.45
C ASN A 443 6.90 27.12 -18.77
N ILE A 444 6.21 26.49 -17.81
CA ILE A 444 5.15 27.13 -17.02
C ILE A 444 5.75 28.25 -16.17
N ARG A 445 6.87 28.00 -15.49
CA ARG A 445 7.59 29.00 -14.69
C ARG A 445 7.95 30.23 -15.51
N LYS A 446 8.53 30.06 -16.71
CA LYS A 446 8.87 31.17 -17.62
C LYS A 446 7.65 32.00 -18.03
N ARG A 447 6.48 31.37 -18.20
CA ARG A 447 5.23 32.08 -18.51
C ARG A 447 4.70 32.88 -17.33
N ILE A 448 4.81 32.36 -16.10
CA ILE A 448 4.28 33.01 -14.89
C ILE A 448 5.20 34.13 -14.41
N MET A 449 6.52 33.89 -14.37
CA MET A 449 7.49 34.84 -13.82
C MET A 449 8.09 35.79 -14.87
N GLY A 450 7.82 35.56 -16.16
CA GLY A 450 8.54 36.20 -17.25
C GLY A 450 9.93 35.59 -17.45
N THR A 451 10.45 35.68 -18.68
CA THR A 451 11.87 35.39 -18.94
C THR A 451 12.70 36.46 -18.24
N ILE A 452 13.40 36.09 -17.17
CA ILE A 452 14.50 36.87 -16.61
C ILE A 452 15.77 36.49 -17.35
#